data_AF-A0A3M8B9G9-F1
#
_entry.id   AF-A0A3M8B9G9-F1
#
_cell.length_a   1.000
_cell.length_b   1.000
_cell.length_c   1.000
_cell.angle_alpha   90.00
_cell.angle_beta   90.00
_cell.angle_gamma   90.00
#
_symmetry.space_group_name_H-M   'P 1'
#
loop_
_entity.id
_entity.type
_entity.pdbx_description
1 polymer ?
#
loop_
_entity_poly.entity_id
_entity_poly.type
_entity_poly.pdbx_seq_one_letter_code
_entity_poly.pdbx_strand_id
1 'polypeptide(L)' 'MNYLSEEKQFKEVLNQDEISRIQNSEIRKIREKYWRLQHEAFMNERDISDSEIGKVSKELIRQEQEELQRFKNNK' A
#
# COMPACT_ATOMS: atom_id res chain seq x y z
N MET A 1 0.28 -19.70 -11.74
CA MET A 1 0.40 -18.36 -11.11
C MET A 1 -0.42 -18.37 -9.84
N ASN A 2 0.21 -18.16 -8.68
CA ASN A 2 -0.49 -18.15 -7.39
C ASN A 2 -0.90 -16.72 -7.06
N TYR A 3 -1.98 -16.25 -7.69
CA TYR A 3 -2.56 -14.96 -7.37
C TYR A 3 -3.14 -14.96 -5.94
N LEU A 4 -3.19 -13.79 -5.30
CA LEU A 4 -3.93 -13.61 -4.05
C LEU A 4 -5.43 -13.75 -4.30
N SER A 5 -6.14 -14.35 -3.34
CA SER A 5 -7.61 -14.27 -3.31
C SER A 5 -8.06 -12.82 -3.21
N GLU A 6 -9.25 -12.52 -3.71
CA GLU A 6 -9.80 -11.16 -3.72
C GLU A 6 -9.77 -10.52 -2.33
N GLU A 7 -10.21 -11.22 -1.29
CA GLU A 7 -10.15 -10.74 0.09
C GLU A 7 -8.72 -10.39 0.53
N LYS A 8 -7.72 -11.19 0.15
CA LYS A 8 -6.32 -10.92 0.49
C LYS A 8 -5.79 -9.69 -0.24
N GLN A 9 -6.31 -9.35 -1.42
CA GLN A 9 -5.89 -8.15 -2.16
C GLN A 9 -6.30 -6.84 -1.45
N PHE A 10 -7.29 -6.89 -0.54
CA PHE A 10 -7.80 -5.72 0.21
C PHE A 10 -7.39 -5.69 1.69
N LYS A 11 -6.44 -6.52 2.13
CA LYS A 11 -5.89 -6.43 3.50
C LYS A 11 -5.29 -5.05 3.78
N GLU A 12 -5.23 -4.65 5.05
CA GLU A 12 -4.70 -3.33 5.40
C GLU A 12 -3.26 -3.11 4.89
N VAL A 13 -2.38 -4.10 5.09
CA VAL A 13 -0.98 -4.08 4.66
C VAL A 13 -0.66 -5.31 3.84
N LEU A 14 0.09 -5.14 2.75
CA LEU A 14 0.67 -6.20 1.93
C LEU A 14 2.17 -5.98 1.77
N ASN A 15 2.94 -7.06 1.79
CA ASN A 15 4.36 -6.99 1.44
C ASN A 15 4.58 -7.00 -0.09
N GLN A 16 5.79 -6.73 -0.55
CA GLN A 16 6.11 -6.64 -1.99
C GLN A 16 5.78 -7.94 -2.76
N ASP A 17 6.02 -9.10 -2.16
CA ASP A 17 5.69 -10.40 -2.77
C ASP A 17 4.18 -10.58 -2.91
N GLU A 18 3.41 -10.20 -1.89
CA GLU A 18 1.95 -10.22 -1.92
C GLU A 18 1.41 -9.27 -2.98
N ILE A 19 1.98 -8.06 -3.10
CA ILE A 19 1.61 -7.06 -4.11
C ILE A 19 1.84 -7.62 -5.52
N SER A 20 2.98 -8.28 -5.77
CA SER A 20 3.28 -8.89 -7.08
C SER A 20 2.26 -9.96 -7.50
N ARG A 21 1.56 -10.56 -6.53
CA ARG A 21 0.53 -11.59 -6.73
C ARG A 21 -0.88 -11.04 -6.85
N ILE A 22 -1.07 -9.72 -6.90
CA ILE A 22 -2.39 -9.10 -7.12
C ILE A 22 -2.78 -9.26 -8.59
N GLN A 23 -3.90 -9.92 -8.87
CA GLN A 23 -4.32 -10.16 -10.26
C GLN A 23 -4.75 -8.88 -10.99
N ASN A 24 -5.48 -7.99 -10.31
CA ASN A 24 -5.97 -6.75 -10.89
C ASN A 24 -4.82 -5.74 -11.05
N SER A 25 -4.48 -5.41 -12.29
CA SER A 25 -3.35 -4.51 -12.60
C SER A 25 -3.52 -3.09 -12.05
N GLU A 26 -4.75 -2.59 -11.90
CA GLU A 26 -5.00 -1.27 -11.33
C GLU A 26 -4.82 -1.27 -9.82
N ILE A 27 -5.36 -2.28 -9.13
CA ILE A 27 -5.13 -2.48 -7.70
C ILE A 27 -3.62 -2.65 -7.44
N ARG A 28 -2.93 -3.43 -8.28
CA ARG A 28 -1.48 -3.64 -8.15
C ARG A 28 -0.71 -2.34 -8.23
N LYS A 29 -1.03 -1.46 -9.20
CA LYS A 29 -0.40 -0.13 -9.33
C LYS A 29 -0.62 0.75 -8.11
N ILE A 30 -1.85 0.77 -7.57
CA ILE A 30 -2.16 1.52 -6.35
C ILE A 30 -1.30 1.01 -5.19
N ARG A 31 -1.26 -0.31 -4.99
CA ARG A 31 -0.47 -0.94 -3.92
C ARG A 31 1.04 -0.71 -4.07
N GLU A 32 1.59 -0.85 -5.27
CA GLU A 32 3.01 -0.60 -5.56
C GLU A 32 3.42 0.85 -5.27
N LYS A 33 2.55 1.81 -5.63
CA LYS A 33 2.75 3.24 -5.33
C LYS A 33 2.91 3.48 -3.83
N TYR A 34 1.97 3.01 -3.00
CA TYR A 34 2.03 3.25 -1.55
C TYR A 34 3.12 2.45 -0.85
N TRP A 35 3.41 1.24 -1.33
CA TRP A 35 4.57 0.49 -0.84
C TRP A 35 5.88 1.26 -1.07
N ARG A 36 6.05 1.85 -2.26
CA ARG A 36 7.22 2.67 -2.57
C ARG A 36 7.29 3.94 -1.71
N LEU A 37 6.17 4.64 -1.51
CA LEU A 37 6.12 5.82 -0.64
C LEU A 37 6.47 5.49 0.81
N GLN A 38 5.97 4.37 1.34
CA GLN A 38 6.33 3.90 2.68
C GLN A 38 7.81 3.53 2.77
N HIS A 39 8.33 2.84 1.75
CA HIS A 39 9.75 2.48 1.70
C HIS A 39 10.65 3.72 1.60
N GLU A 40 10.29 4.72 0.80
CA GLU A 40 11.03 5.99 0.70
C GLU A 40 10.96 6.80 2.00
N ALA A 41 9.80 6.83 2.68
CA ALA A 41 9.66 7.47 3.99
C ALA A 41 10.54 6.79 5.06
N PHE A 42 10.59 5.46 5.05
CA PHE A 42 11.44 4.67 5.93
C PHE A 42 12.94 4.86 5.63
N MET A 43 13.34 4.84 4.34
CA MET A 43 14.75 5.03 3.97
C MET A 43 15.27 6.45 4.23
N ASN A 44 14.37 7.42 4.40
CA ASN A 44 14.69 8.78 4.86
C ASN A 44 14.92 8.89 6.39
N GLU A 45 15.04 7.77 7.11
CA GLU A 45 15.30 7.66 8.57
C GLU A 45 16.53 8.41 9.12
N ARG A 46 17.32 9.07 8.28
CA ARG A 46 18.42 9.95 8.74
C ARG A 46 17.96 11.33 9.25
N ASP A 47 16.70 11.72 9.04
CA ASP A 47 16.19 13.06 9.39
C ASP A 47 14.89 13.09 10.20
N ILE A 48 14.29 11.94 10.52
CA ILE A 48 12.92 11.88 11.07
C ILE A 48 12.85 10.98 12.32
N SER A 49 12.20 11.47 13.38
CA SER A 49 11.94 10.68 14.59
C SER A 49 10.96 9.54 14.31
N ASP A 50 11.11 8.38 14.98
CA ASP A 50 10.18 7.25 14.93
C ASP A 50 8.70 7.65 15.05
N SER A 51 8.39 8.67 15.87
CA SER A 51 7.03 9.18 16.03
C SER A 51 6.46 9.78 14.74
N GLU A 52 7.29 10.48 13.99
CA GLU A 52 6.93 11.11 12.73
C GLU A 52 6.83 10.06 11.60
N ILE A 53 7.71 9.06 11.59
CA ILE A 53 7.62 7.90 10.67
C ILE A 53 6.30 7.16 10.89
N GLY A 54 5.90 6.96 12.14
CA GLY A 54 4.62 6.35 12.49
C GLY A 54 3.42 7.16 12.02
N LYS A 55 3.48 8.50 12.07
CA LYS A 55 2.41 9.37 11.54
C LYS A 55 2.35 9.32 10.02
N VAL A 56 3.49 9.39 9.34
CA VAL A 56 3.59 9.31 7.88
C VAL A 56 3.08 7.96 7.38
N SER A 57 3.48 6.86 7.99
CA SER A 57 3.00 5.52 7.63
C SER A 57 1.48 5.41 7.79
N LYS A 58 0.91 5.87 8.91
CA LYS A 58 -0.55 5.87 9.12
C LYS A 58 -1.29 6.69 8.07
N GLU A 59 -0.78 7.87 7.71
CA GLU A 59 -1.39 8.72 6.69
C GLU A 59 -1.30 8.07 5.30
N LEU A 60 -0.18 7.44 4.95
CA LEU A 60 -0.03 6.70 3.69
C LEU A 60 -1.00 5.51 3.61
N ILE A 61 -1.16 4.75 4.70
CA ILE A 61 -2.14 3.65 4.76
C ILE A 61 -3.57 4.19 4.58
N ARG A 62 -3.91 5.32 5.22
CA ARG A 62 -5.23 5.96 5.07
C ARG A 62 -5.50 6.36 3.62
N GLN A 63 -4.54 7.01 2.97
CA GLN A 63 -4.63 7.43 1.56
C GLN A 63 -4.75 6.23 0.61
N GLU A 64 -3.98 5.17 0.86
CA GLU A 64 -4.06 3.91 0.11
C GLU A 64 -5.47 3.33 0.17
N GLN A 65 -6.05 3.22 1.35
CA GLN A 65 -7.39 2.68 1.53
C GLN A 65 -8.46 3.56 0.86
N GLU A 66 -8.35 4.89 0.94
CA GLU A 66 -9.26 5.79 0.21
C GLU A 66 -9.17 5.59 -1.31
N GLU A 67 -7.98 5.43 -1.87
CA GLU A 67 -7.79 5.20 -3.30
C GLU A 67 -8.35 3.83 -3.73
N LEU A 68 -8.14 2.79 -2.92
CA LEU A 68 -8.74 1.47 -3.12
C LEU A 68 -10.28 1.48 -3.04
N GLN A 69 -10.86 2.24 -2.11
CA GLN A 69 -12.32 2.39 -2.00
C GLN A 69 -12.89 3.17 -3.18
N ARG A 70 -12.21 4.23 -3.65
CA ARG A 70 -12.60 4.96 -4.86
C ARG A 70 -12.56 4.05 -6.08
N PHE A 71 -11.54 3.20 -6.20
CA PHE A 71 -11.47 2.19 -7.24
C PHE A 71 -12.64 1.21 -7.19
N LYS A 72 -13.01 0.75 -5.98
CA LYS A 72 -14.15 -0.14 -5.77
C LYS A 72 -15.50 0.51 -6.10
N ASN A 73 -15.67 1.79 -5.77
CA ASN A 73 -16.94 2.51 -5.96
C ASN A 73 -17.15 3.03 -7.39
N ASN A 74 -16.07 3.22 -8.15
CA ASN A 74 -16.13 3.64 -9.56
C ASN A 74 -16.24 2.47 -10.55
N LYS A 75 -16.45 1.23 -10.05
CA LYS A 75 -16.52 0.00 -10.84
C LYS A 75 -17.86 -0.68 -10.64
#